data_AF-A0A915D0X9-F1
#
_entry.id   AF-A0A915D0X9-F1
#
_cell.length_a   1.000
_cell.length_b   1.000
_cell.length_c   1.000
_cell.angle_alpha   90.00
_cell.angle_beta   90.00
_cell.angle_gamma   90.00
#
_symmetry.space_group_name_H-M   'P 1'
#
loop_
_entity.id
_entity.type
_entity.pdbx_description
1 polymer ?
#
loop_
_entity_poly.entity_id
_entity_poly.type
_entity_poly.pdbx_seq_one_letter_code
_entity_poly.pdbx_strand_id
1 'polypeptide(L)'
;MWENRQHMLSQGLNLQMFLRDAKQAEVMLSQQENYLTKEEQPTSLEQAENLLKRHQDFLTTMDANDEKIKTVVLFGDQLCNDGHYAADKVHKKARNIQERREANREKVCSLILRAKI
;
A
#
# COMPACT_ATOMS: atom_id res chain seq x y z
N MET A 1 19.89 11.83 32.48
CA MET A 1 19.76 10.35 32.40
C MET A 1 18.31 9.90 32.13
N TRP A 2 17.30 10.45 32.80
CA TRP A 2 15.88 10.12 32.55
C TRP A 2 15.38 10.54 31.15
N GLU A 3 15.72 11.75 30.70
CA GLU A 3 15.28 12.28 29.39
C GLU A 3 15.75 11.43 28.20
N ASN A 4 17.00 10.95 28.21
CA ASN A 4 17.52 10.06 27.18
C ASN A 4 16.77 8.71 27.14
N ARG A 5 16.45 8.16 28.32
CA ARG A 5 15.64 6.93 28.40
C ARG A 5 14.23 7.16 27.87
N GLN A 6 13.60 8.26 28.22
CA GLN A 6 12.27 8.63 27.73
C GLN A 6 12.26 8.81 26.20
N HIS A 7 13.29 9.47 25.66
CA HIS A 7 13.47 9.64 24.22
C HIS A 7 13.61 8.30 23.50
N MET A 8 14.50 7.41 23.96
CA MET A 8 14.69 6.08 23.36
C MET A 8 13.43 5.21 23.43
N LEU A 9 12.67 5.28 24.52
CA LEU A 9 11.39 4.57 24.64
C LEU A 9 10.34 5.11 23.66
N SER A 10 10.27 6.43 23.47
CA SER A 10 9.37 7.05 22.49
C SER A 10 9.73 6.66 21.06
N GLN A 11 11.02 6.67 20.72
CA GLN A 11 11.52 6.22 19.42
C GLN A 11 11.16 4.73 19.19
N GLY A 12 11.42 3.87 20.18
CA GLY A 12 11.05 2.45 20.11
C GLY A 12 9.55 2.22 19.91
N LEU A 13 8.69 2.97 20.61
CA LEU A 13 7.24 2.90 20.45
C LEU A 13 6.81 3.31 19.04
N ASN A 14 7.31 4.44 18.54
CA ASN A 14 6.99 4.95 17.21
C ASN A 14 7.40 3.94 16.12
N LEU A 15 8.58 3.32 16.26
CA LEU A 15 9.01 2.27 15.35
C LEU A 15 8.07 1.07 15.36
N GLN A 16 7.62 0.61 16.52
CA GLN A 16 6.69 -0.52 16.61
C GLN A 16 5.32 -0.19 15.99
N MET A 17 4.81 1.03 16.20
CA MET A 17 3.59 1.51 15.56
C MET A 17 3.74 1.50 14.03
N PHE A 18 4.84 2.06 13.52
CA PHE A 18 5.13 2.05 12.09
C PHE A 18 5.19 0.64 11.53
N LEU A 19 5.91 -0.27 12.20
CA LEU A 19 6.06 -1.65 11.72
C LEU A 19 4.72 -2.41 11.67
N ARG A 20 3.85 -2.19 12.66
CA ARG A 20 2.49 -2.76 12.67
C ARG A 20 1.68 -2.25 11.48
N ASP A 21 1.67 -0.94 11.26
CA ASP A 21 0.84 -0.32 10.23
C ASP A 21 1.40 -0.64 8.82
N ALA A 22 2.73 -0.66 8.68
CA ALA A 22 3.43 -1.15 7.49
C ALA A 22 3.08 -2.60 7.17
N LYS A 23 3.00 -3.47 8.19
CA LYS A 23 2.60 -4.87 7.96
C LYS A 23 1.16 -4.96 7.45
N GLN A 24 0.26 -4.13 7.97
CA GLN A 24 -1.12 -4.09 7.48
C GLN A 24 -1.21 -3.59 6.04
N ALA A 25 -0.46 -2.54 5.70
CA ALA A 25 -0.35 -2.05 4.32
C ALA A 25 0.20 -3.12 3.37
N GLU A 26 1.25 -3.85 3.77
CA GLU A 26 1.80 -4.95 2.97
C GLU A 26 0.79 -6.06 2.69
N VAL A 27 -0.06 -6.41 3.68
CA VAL A 27 -1.12 -7.40 3.49
C VAL A 27 -2.15 -6.92 2.48
N MET A 28 -2.57 -5.64 2.57
CA MET A 28 -3.49 -5.05 1.61
C MET A 28 -2.91 -5.07 0.18
N LEU A 29 -1.65 -4.68 0.03
CA LEU A 29 -0.94 -4.69 -1.25
C LEU A 29 -0.82 -6.10 -1.82
N SER A 30 -0.50 -7.10 -0.99
CA SER A 30 -0.43 -8.50 -1.44
C SER A 30 -1.78 -9.07 -1.84
N GLN A 31 -2.87 -8.66 -1.17
CA GLN A 31 -4.22 -9.02 -1.61
C GLN A 31 -4.54 -8.41 -2.99
N GLN A 32 -4.13 -7.16 -3.22
CA GLN A 32 -4.30 -6.51 -4.51
C GLN A 32 -3.49 -7.20 -5.62
N GLU A 33 -2.21 -7.51 -5.37
CA GLU A 33 -1.33 -8.24 -6.30
C GLU A 33 -1.92 -9.60 -6.69
N ASN A 34 -2.43 -10.35 -5.71
CA ASN A 34 -3.06 -11.64 -5.95
C ASN A 34 -4.32 -11.53 -6.82
N TYR A 35 -5.13 -10.49 -6.60
CA TYR A 35 -6.29 -10.21 -7.45
C TYR A 35 -5.85 -9.87 -8.88
N LEU A 36 -4.85 -8.99 -9.02
CA LEU A 36 -4.31 -8.50 -10.30
C LEU A 36 -3.54 -9.54 -11.11
N THR A 37 -3.14 -10.66 -10.51
CA THR A 37 -2.45 -11.76 -11.20
C THR A 37 -3.44 -12.68 -11.92
N LYS A 38 -4.71 -12.66 -11.52
CA LYS A 38 -5.76 -13.44 -12.18
C LYS A 38 -6.21 -12.71 -13.45
N GLU A 39 -5.55 -13.01 -14.56
CA GLU A 39 -6.02 -12.59 -15.88
C GLU A 39 -7.10 -13.57 -16.36
N GLU A 40 -8.35 -13.12 -16.34
CA GLU A 40 -9.47 -13.82 -16.96
C GLU A 40 -9.74 -13.21 -18.33
N GLN A 41 -9.66 -14.00 -19.39
CA GLN A 41 -10.02 -13.55 -20.74
C GLN A 41 -11.50 -13.83 -21.00
N PRO A 42 -12.35 -12.78 -21.14
CA PRO A 42 -13.78 -12.99 -21.33
C PRO A 42 -14.05 -13.63 -22.70
N THR A 43 -14.95 -14.61 -22.75
CA THR A 43 -15.37 -15.29 -23.99
C THR A 43 -16.72 -14.82 -24.51
N SER A 44 -17.43 -13.98 -23.75
CA SER A 44 -18.68 -13.35 -24.14
C SER A 44 -18.74 -11.88 -23.72
N LEU A 45 -19.61 -11.10 -24.37
CA LEU A 45 -19.86 -9.69 -24.03
C LEU A 45 -20.30 -9.54 -22.56
N GLU A 46 -21.19 -10.41 -22.09
CA GLU A 46 -21.66 -10.42 -20.70
C GLU A 46 -20.52 -10.67 -19.71
N GLN A 47 -19.58 -11.58 -20.04
CA GLN A 47 -18.40 -11.81 -19.21
C GLN A 47 -17.46 -10.59 -19.20
N ALA A 48 -17.30 -9.91 -20.34
CA ALA A 48 -16.49 -8.70 -20.43
C ALA A 48 -17.08 -7.55 -19.59
N GLU A 49 -18.40 -7.35 -19.65
CA GLU A 49 -19.10 -6.34 -18.83
C GLU A 49 -19.00 -6.65 -17.33
N ASN A 50 -19.19 -7.90 -16.93
CA ASN A 50 -19.02 -8.34 -15.55
C ASN A 50 -17.58 -8.15 -15.05
N LEU A 51 -16.59 -8.48 -15.88
CA LEU A 51 -15.18 -8.28 -15.56
C LEU A 51 -14.84 -6.80 -15.39
N LEU A 52 -15.33 -5.94 -16.29
CA LEU A 52 -15.15 -4.49 -16.20
C LEU A 52 -15.75 -3.93 -14.91
N LYS A 53 -16.98 -4.32 -14.57
CA LYS A 53 -17.64 -3.90 -13.33
C LYS A 53 -16.84 -4.32 -12.10
N ARG A 54 -16.39 -5.58 -12.08
CA ARG A 54 -15.56 -6.12 -10.99
C ARG A 54 -14.25 -5.34 -10.82
N HIS A 55 -13.60 -4.94 -11.92
CA HIS A 55 -12.40 -4.09 -11.86
C HIS A 55 -12.68 -2.68 -11.35
N GLN A 56 -13.84 -2.09 -11.67
CA GLN A 56 -14.26 -0.78 -11.14
C GLN A 56 -14.57 -0.84 -9.63
N ASP A 57 -15.27 -1.88 -9.18
CA ASP A 57 -15.54 -2.12 -7.75
C ASP A 57 -14.23 -2.34 -6.97
N PHE A 58 -13.29 -3.06 -7.58
CA PHE A 58 -11.95 -3.25 -7.02
C PHE A 58 -11.17 -1.93 -6.91
N LEU A 59 -11.20 -1.07 -7.94
CA LEU A 59 -10.57 0.25 -7.89
C LEU A 59 -11.17 1.12 -6.76
N THR A 60 -12.49 1.11 -6.62
CA THR A 60 -13.18 1.82 -5.53
C THR A 60 -12.72 1.32 -4.16
N THR A 61 -12.55 0.01 -4.01
CA THR A 61 -12.02 -0.60 -2.78
C THR A 61 -10.54 -0.26 -2.55
N MET A 62 -9.74 -0.18 -3.62
CA MET A 62 -8.36 0.30 -3.53
C MET A 62 -8.31 1.74 -3.04
N ASP A 63 -9.13 2.63 -3.57
CA ASP A 63 -9.20 4.04 -3.18
C ASP A 63 -9.60 4.20 -1.71
N ALA A 64 -10.57 3.42 -1.22
CA ALA A 64 -10.97 3.44 0.17
C ALA A 64 -9.83 3.06 1.15
N ASN A 65 -8.91 2.19 0.72
CA ASN A 65 -7.77 1.76 1.52
C ASN A 65 -6.50 2.59 1.26
N ASP A 66 -6.48 3.38 0.19
CA ASP A 66 -5.32 4.13 -0.29
C ASP A 66 -4.82 5.14 0.74
N GLU A 67 -5.75 5.83 1.40
CA GLU A 67 -5.43 6.82 2.44
C GLU A 67 -4.69 6.20 3.63
N LYS A 68 -5.03 4.94 3.99
CA LYS A 68 -4.33 4.23 5.05
C LYS A 68 -2.89 3.91 4.65
N ILE A 69 -2.68 3.46 3.42
CA ILE A 69 -1.34 3.16 2.89
C ILE A 69 -0.49 4.44 2.83
N LYS A 70 -1.06 5.55 2.33
CA LYS A 70 -0.38 6.86 2.32
C LYS A 70 0.01 7.32 3.73
N THR A 71 -0.89 7.16 4.69
CA THR A 71 -0.62 7.54 6.10
C THR A 71 0.60 6.79 6.65
N VAL A 72 0.76 5.50 6.32
CA VAL A 72 1.94 4.72 6.72
C VAL A 72 3.22 5.25 6.09
N VAL A 73 3.18 5.59 4.80
CA VAL A 73 4.35 6.16 4.09
C VAL A 73 4.73 7.50 4.71
N LEU A 74 3.77 8.39 4.92
CA LEU A 74 3.97 9.69 5.56
C LEU A 74 4.55 9.55 6.98
N PHE A 75 4.05 8.61 7.78
CA PHE A 75 4.59 8.36 9.10
C PHE A 75 6.03 7.85 9.04
N GLY A 76 6.35 6.98 8.07
CA GLY A 76 7.72 6.54 7.82
C GLY A 76 8.66 7.70 7.47
N ASP A 77 8.23 8.58 6.57
CA ASP A 77 9.00 9.76 6.17
C ASP A 77 9.19 10.74 7.34
N GLN A 78 8.17 10.93 8.18
CA GLN A 78 8.28 11.74 9.39
C GLN A 78 9.35 11.20 10.33
N LEU A 79 9.36 9.88 10.60
CA LEU A 79 10.39 9.27 11.44
C LEU A 79 11.80 9.45 10.85
N CYS A 80 11.93 9.45 9.53
CA CYS A 80 13.21 9.71 8.88
C CYS A 80 13.65 11.17 9.06
N ASN A 81 12.72 12.12 8.88
CA ASN A 81 12.98 13.55 9.04
C ASN A 81 13.34 13.92 10.50
N ASP A 82 12.74 13.23 11.46
CA ASP A 82 13.02 13.41 12.90
C ASP A 82 14.37 12.80 13.32
N GLY A 83 15.15 12.23 12.40
CA GLY A 83 16.46 11.65 12.68
C GLY A 83 16.40 10.34 13.47
N HIS A 84 15.33 9.55 13.30
CA HIS A 84 15.15 8.30 14.03
C HIS A 84 16.33 7.35 13.83
N TYR A 85 16.76 6.67 14.90
CA TYR A 85 17.93 5.76 14.87
C TYR A 85 17.83 4.59 13.87
N ALA A 86 16.65 4.37 13.30
CA ALA A 86 16.33 3.32 12.34
C ALA A 86 15.80 3.88 11.01
N ALA A 87 16.06 5.17 10.73
CA ALA A 87 15.56 5.89 9.56
C ALA A 87 15.79 5.11 8.25
N ASP A 88 16.99 4.56 8.02
CA ASP A 88 17.29 3.80 6.81
C ASP A 88 16.34 2.62 6.57
N LYS A 89 16.01 1.88 7.63
CA LYS A 89 15.09 0.74 7.55
C LYS A 89 13.66 1.18 7.33
N VAL A 90 13.25 2.24 8.01
CA VAL A 90 11.90 2.82 7.89
C VAL A 90 11.71 3.37 6.48
N HIS A 91 12.66 4.16 5.98
CA HIS A 91 12.62 4.73 4.64
C HIS A 91 12.56 3.66 3.55
N LYS A 92 13.41 2.62 3.65
CA LYS A 92 13.39 1.50 2.70
C LYS A 92 12.03 0.79 2.68
N LYS A 93 11.43 0.57 3.85
CA LYS A 93 10.12 -0.07 4.01
C LYS A 93 9.00 0.80 3.42
N ALA A 94 8.99 2.10 3.74
CA ALA A 94 8.03 3.07 3.23
C ALA A 94 8.09 3.20 1.70
N ARG A 95 9.31 3.31 1.14
CA ARG A 95 9.52 3.34 -0.32
C ARG A 95 9.00 2.07 -0.99
N ASN A 96 9.29 0.89 -0.45
CA ASN A 96 8.80 -0.35 -1.04
C ASN A 96 7.26 -0.44 -1.04
N ILE A 97 6.60 0.02 0.04
CA ILE A 97 5.14 0.10 0.11
C ILE A 97 4.60 1.06 -0.95
N GLN A 98 5.24 2.22 -1.12
CA GLN A 98 4.84 3.21 -2.12
C GLN A 98 5.00 2.68 -3.56
N GLU A 99 6.13 2.06 -3.89
CA GLU A 99 6.38 1.48 -5.22
C GLU A 99 5.35 0.39 -5.57
N ARG A 100 5.06 -0.50 -4.63
CA ARG A 100 4.04 -1.56 -4.81
C ARG A 100 2.63 -0.97 -4.99
N ARG A 101 2.31 0.09 -4.24
CA ARG A 101 1.04 0.81 -4.37
C ARG A 101 0.87 1.39 -5.77
N GLU A 102 1.91 2.07 -6.28
CA GLU A 102 1.89 2.68 -7.62
C GLU A 102 1.75 1.60 -8.71
N ALA A 103 2.55 0.54 -8.63
CA ALA A 103 2.48 -0.58 -9.59
C ALA A 103 1.10 -1.25 -9.62
N ASN A 104 0.47 -1.48 -8.46
CA ASN A 104 -0.87 -2.06 -8.39
C ASN A 104 -1.91 -1.15 -9.04
N ARG A 105 -1.84 0.17 -8.79
CA ARG A 105 -2.78 1.15 -9.39
C ARG A 105 -2.63 1.21 -10.90
N GLU A 106 -1.40 1.28 -11.41
CA GLU A 106 -1.12 1.27 -12.85
C GLU A 106 -1.68 -0.01 -13.51
N LYS A 107 -1.47 -1.16 -12.87
CA LYS A 107 -1.97 -2.44 -13.39
C LYS A 107 -3.49 -2.49 -13.47
N VAL A 108 -4.22 -2.06 -12.43
CA VAL A 108 -5.69 -1.97 -12.49
C VAL A 108 -6.16 -1.03 -13.59
N CYS A 109 -5.57 0.16 -13.70
CA CYS A 109 -5.90 1.12 -14.74
C CYS A 109 -5.72 0.53 -16.13
N SER A 110 -4.62 -0.21 -16.36
CA SER A 110 -4.36 -0.89 -17.63
C SER A 110 -5.40 -1.97 -17.96
N LEU A 111 -5.86 -2.73 -16.97
CA LEU A 111 -6.89 -3.78 -17.14
C LEU A 111 -8.24 -3.16 -17.48
N ILE A 112 -8.62 -2.07 -16.79
CA ILE A 112 -9.85 -1.34 -17.08
C ILE A 112 -9.82 -0.75 -18.49
N LEU A 113 -8.68 -0.19 -18.92
CA LEU A 113 -8.54 0.33 -20.28
C LEU A 113 -8.67 -0.77 -21.33
N ARG A 114 -8.04 -1.93 -21.12
CA ARG A 114 -8.16 -3.10 -22.01
C ARG A 114 -9.58 -3.64 -22.09
N ALA A 115 -10.35 -3.60 -21.00
CA ALA A 115 -11.73 -4.08 -20.97
C ALA A 115 -12.74 -3.10 -21.58
N LYS A 116 -12.34 -1.87 -21.92
CA LYS A 116 -13.19 -0.83 -22.54
C LYS A 116 -13.11 -0.78 -24.07
N ILE A 117 -12.13 -1.45 -24.67
CA ILE A 117 -11.87 -1.50 -26.13
C ILE A 117 -12.46 -2.80 -26.67
#